data_AF-A0A528LT79-F1
#
_entry.id   AF-A0A528LT79-F1
#
_cell.length_a   1.000
_cell.length_b   1.000
_cell.length_c   1.000
_cell.angle_alpha   90.00
_cell.angle_beta   90.00
_cell.angle_gamma   90.00
#
_symmetry.space_group_name_H-M   'P 1'
#
loop_
_entity.id
_entity.type
_entity.pdbx_description
1 polymer ?
#
loop_
_entity_poly.entity_id
_entity_poly.type
_entity_poly.pdbx_seq_one_letter_code
_entity_poly.pdbx_strand_id
1 'polypeptide(L)'
;MATMHYTWGASAAQAKAYGFNLVDLQYASSVNALPDGSKALIWLGESNGVTQSFIDKVTPLLNNPKVFGFFLTDEPDPTGRYHTQVSAANLKAESDWIHSHFPGAKTFITLMDMGSYTDSNYSNTYNPANTGIDYYGINPYPVRTTAVDFNYIDRAVAAALEAGIPQSAIVPVYQAFGGGGWTTNTGGSYVMPTTSQMQTMMDHWERLVPNPAFDMAYKWSSQNGETSLGNTPAMQDFFLRHNTSTTTPPPTDDTLYGTSGADVLQGTGAHTMIGYGGNDTYYVDNAGDKVNEAAGGGTDRVLT
;
A
#
# COMPACT_ATOMS: atom_id res chain seq x y z
N MET A 1 12.78 -12.04 -1.90
CA MET A 1 13.68 -10.90 -1.56
C MET A 1 13.07 -10.21 -0.35
N ALA A 2 13.87 -9.56 0.50
CA ALA A 2 13.31 -8.75 1.57
C ALA A 2 12.45 -7.62 0.98
N THR A 3 11.31 -7.33 1.60
CA THR A 3 10.42 -6.22 1.25
C THR A 3 11.20 -4.91 1.28
N MET A 4 11.04 -4.07 0.25
CA MET A 4 11.60 -2.72 0.28
C MET A 4 10.65 -1.76 1.01
N HIS A 5 11.17 -0.68 1.58
CA HIS A 5 10.40 0.28 2.36
C HIS A 5 10.52 1.66 1.75
N TYR A 6 9.39 2.22 1.35
CA TYR A 6 9.28 3.53 0.70
C TYR A 6 8.65 4.58 1.63
N THR A 7 9.11 5.82 1.51
CA THR A 7 8.41 6.97 2.09
C THR A 7 8.53 8.15 1.14
N TRP A 8 7.42 8.82 0.89
CA TRP A 8 7.40 10.01 0.05
C TRP A 8 7.83 11.25 0.84
N GLY A 9 8.63 12.12 0.22
CA GLY A 9 8.99 13.44 0.74
C GLY A 9 10.19 13.47 1.71
N ALA A 10 10.89 12.35 1.91
CA ALA A 10 12.14 12.30 2.66
C ALA A 10 13.34 12.56 1.74
N SER A 11 14.37 13.26 2.21
CA SER A 11 15.67 13.20 1.53
C SER A 11 16.27 11.79 1.63
N ALA A 12 17.15 11.40 0.71
CA ALA A 12 17.83 10.10 0.77
C ALA A 12 18.57 9.86 2.11
N ALA A 13 19.14 10.91 2.69
CA ALA A 13 19.80 10.81 3.99
C ALA A 13 18.80 10.54 5.13
N GLN A 14 17.64 11.20 5.12
CA GLN A 14 16.57 10.97 6.10
C GLN A 14 15.97 9.57 5.94
N ALA A 15 15.60 9.18 4.71
CA ALA A 15 15.06 7.85 4.42
C ALA A 15 15.99 6.75 4.98
N LYS A 16 17.29 6.84 4.66
CA LYS A 16 18.30 5.90 5.14
C LYS A 16 18.42 5.88 6.67
N ALA A 17 18.36 7.04 7.33
CA ALA A 17 18.50 7.14 8.78
C ALA A 17 17.42 6.34 9.53
N TYR A 18 16.27 6.10 8.90
CA TYR A 18 15.14 5.36 9.47
C TYR A 18 14.83 4.06 8.71
N GLY A 19 15.85 3.49 8.04
CA GLY A 19 15.78 2.17 7.42
C GLY A 19 15.03 2.10 6.08
N PHE A 20 14.50 3.20 5.56
CA PHE A 20 13.88 3.20 4.24
C PHE A 20 14.95 2.99 3.16
N ASN A 21 14.72 2.02 2.27
CA ASN A 21 15.66 1.60 1.23
C ASN A 21 15.10 1.80 -0.18
N LEU A 22 13.85 2.23 -0.33
CA LEU A 22 13.24 2.70 -1.56
C LEU A 22 12.99 4.20 -1.44
N VAL A 23 13.64 5.00 -2.30
CA VAL A 23 13.75 6.45 -2.10
C VAL A 23 13.24 7.22 -3.31
N ASP A 24 12.50 8.29 -3.06
CA ASP A 24 12.13 9.24 -4.11
C ASP A 24 13.31 10.13 -4.50
N LEU A 25 13.72 10.07 -5.77
CA LEU A 25 14.83 10.84 -6.33
C LEU A 25 14.54 11.21 -7.78
N GLN A 26 14.78 12.46 -8.15
CA GLN A 26 14.44 12.96 -9.49
C GLN A 26 15.61 13.02 -10.48
N TYR A 27 16.86 12.98 -9.99
CA TYR A 27 18.04 13.18 -10.83
C TYR A 27 18.94 11.94 -10.87
N ALA A 28 19.41 11.59 -12.07
CA ALA A 28 20.30 10.45 -12.30
C ALA A 28 21.57 10.49 -11.42
N SER A 29 22.12 11.69 -11.18
CA SER A 29 23.28 11.88 -10.29
C SER A 29 22.97 11.43 -8.85
N SER A 30 21.82 11.82 -8.32
CA SER A 30 21.36 11.42 -6.98
C SER A 30 21.07 9.92 -6.91
N VAL A 31 20.45 9.35 -7.95
CA VAL A 31 20.19 7.90 -8.04
C VAL A 31 21.50 7.11 -8.06
N ASN A 32 22.49 7.56 -8.82
CA ASN A 32 23.81 6.92 -8.87
C ASN A 32 24.53 6.95 -7.51
N ALA A 33 24.29 7.98 -6.71
CA ALA A 33 24.86 8.16 -5.38
C ALA A 33 24.17 7.33 -4.28
N LEU A 34 23.07 6.63 -4.57
CA LEU A 34 22.42 5.76 -3.58
C LEU A 34 23.40 4.70 -3.06
N PRO A 35 23.38 4.39 -1.74
CA PRO A 35 24.20 3.32 -1.19
C PRO A 35 23.74 1.94 -1.70
N ASP A 36 24.61 0.95 -1.59
CA ASP A 36 24.24 -0.45 -1.88
C ASP A 36 23.07 -0.90 -1.00
N GLY A 37 22.18 -1.70 -1.58
CA GLY A 37 20.94 -2.14 -0.95
C GLY A 37 19.78 -1.14 -1.05
N SER A 38 20.00 0.08 -1.55
CA SER A 38 18.93 1.04 -1.84
C SER A 38 18.58 1.11 -3.33
N LYS A 39 17.33 1.45 -3.64
CA LYS A 39 16.84 1.74 -4.99
C LYS A 39 16.01 3.02 -5.01
N ALA A 40 15.83 3.57 -6.21
CA ALA A 40 14.96 4.71 -6.45
C ALA A 40 13.59 4.26 -6.96
N LEU A 41 12.53 4.78 -6.34
CA LEU A 41 11.16 4.79 -6.88
C LEU A 41 10.82 6.25 -7.16
N ILE A 42 10.78 6.64 -8.43
CA ILE A 42 10.78 8.05 -8.84
C ILE A 42 9.35 8.56 -8.94
N TRP A 43 9.00 9.58 -8.15
CA TRP A 43 7.75 10.31 -8.32
C TRP A 43 7.74 11.09 -9.63
N LEU A 44 6.81 10.77 -10.53
CA LEU A 44 6.61 11.49 -11.77
C LEU A 44 5.57 12.60 -11.61
N GLY A 45 4.44 12.29 -10.95
CA GLY A 45 3.28 13.18 -10.89
C GLY A 45 2.71 13.48 -12.27
N GLU A 46 2.72 12.48 -13.16
CA GLU A 46 2.24 12.57 -14.53
C GLU A 46 1.17 11.50 -14.75
N SER A 47 0.11 11.86 -15.48
CA SER A 47 -1.01 10.96 -15.77
C SER A 47 -1.74 11.38 -17.05
N ASN A 48 -1.01 12.03 -17.95
CA ASN A 48 -1.50 12.66 -19.19
C ASN A 48 -1.06 11.91 -20.44
N GLY A 49 -0.52 10.70 -20.29
CA GLY A 49 0.08 9.92 -21.36
C GLY A 49 1.55 10.27 -21.56
N VAL A 50 2.14 9.74 -22.63
CA VAL A 50 3.56 9.92 -22.98
C VAL A 50 3.80 11.33 -23.55
N THR A 51 3.74 12.34 -22.68
CA THR A 51 4.04 13.73 -23.02
C THR A 51 5.55 13.97 -23.07
N GLN A 52 5.97 15.13 -23.60
CA GLN A 52 7.39 15.50 -23.56
C GLN A 52 7.91 15.62 -22.11
N SER A 53 7.09 16.16 -21.18
CA SER A 53 7.44 16.24 -19.76
C SER A 53 7.74 14.86 -19.18
N PHE A 54 6.89 13.88 -19.48
CA PHE A 54 7.09 12.49 -19.08
C PHE A 54 8.40 11.92 -19.65
N ILE A 55 8.64 12.08 -20.96
CA ILE A 55 9.85 11.60 -21.62
C ILE A 55 11.10 12.23 -20.99
N ASP A 56 11.09 13.53 -20.73
CA ASP A 56 12.22 14.27 -20.15
C ASP A 56 12.56 13.81 -18.73
N LYS A 57 11.54 13.39 -17.95
CA LYS A 57 11.72 12.84 -16.60
C LYS A 57 12.25 11.41 -16.62
N VAL A 58 11.77 10.55 -17.52
CA VAL A 58 12.09 9.11 -17.52
C VAL A 58 13.39 8.80 -18.28
N THR A 59 13.63 9.46 -19.42
CA THR A 59 14.77 9.15 -20.31
C THR A 59 16.14 9.18 -19.60
N PRO A 60 16.45 10.15 -18.72
CA PRO A 60 17.75 10.20 -18.03
C PRO A 60 18.00 9.03 -17.07
N LEU A 61 16.98 8.25 -16.74
CA LEU A 61 17.01 7.18 -15.74
C LEU A 61 16.95 5.77 -16.37
N LEU A 62 16.77 5.68 -17.70
CA LEU A 62 16.64 4.41 -18.41
C LEU A 62 17.83 3.50 -18.17
N ASN A 63 17.54 2.23 -17.88
CA ASN A 63 18.52 1.16 -17.66
C ASN A 63 19.48 1.38 -16.48
N ASN A 64 19.22 2.36 -15.63
CA ASN A 64 20.00 2.55 -14.42
C ASN A 64 19.70 1.42 -13.42
N PRO A 65 20.68 0.60 -13.02
CA PRO A 65 20.43 -0.56 -12.17
C PRO A 65 19.95 -0.19 -10.78
N LYS A 66 20.09 1.08 -10.34
CA LYS A 66 19.59 1.57 -9.05
C LYS A 66 18.15 2.09 -9.10
N VAL A 67 17.52 2.12 -10.28
CA VAL A 67 16.10 2.43 -10.41
C VAL A 67 15.30 1.15 -10.21
N PHE A 68 14.40 1.17 -9.23
CA PHE A 68 13.38 0.13 -9.06
C PHE A 68 12.20 0.38 -10.00
N GLY A 69 11.75 1.63 -10.10
CA GLY A 69 10.59 1.97 -10.90
C GLY A 69 10.16 3.43 -10.78
N PHE A 70 8.94 3.69 -11.23
CA PHE A 70 8.33 4.99 -11.31
C PHE A 70 6.97 4.97 -10.59
N PHE A 71 6.75 5.94 -9.70
CA PHE A 71 5.47 6.23 -9.10
C PHE A 71 4.79 7.30 -9.96
N LEU A 72 3.83 6.88 -10.78
CA LEU A 72 3.26 7.71 -11.84
C LEU A 72 2.44 8.84 -11.24
N THR A 73 1.47 8.49 -10.40
CA THR A 73 0.52 9.45 -9.84
C THR A 73 -0.14 8.91 -8.57
N ASP A 74 -0.52 9.83 -7.68
CA ASP A 74 -1.12 9.59 -6.38
C ASP A 74 -2.64 9.78 -6.50
N GLU A 75 -3.40 8.74 -6.17
CA GLU A 75 -4.87 8.71 -6.20
C GLU A 75 -5.50 9.34 -7.47
N PRO A 76 -5.19 8.84 -8.68
CA PRO A 76 -5.70 9.43 -9.91
C PRO A 76 -7.23 9.34 -9.99
N ASP A 77 -7.92 10.47 -10.17
CA ASP A 77 -9.39 10.51 -10.23
C ASP A 77 -9.90 9.96 -11.58
N PRO A 78 -10.57 8.80 -11.62
CA PRO A 78 -11.09 8.22 -12.87
C PRO A 78 -12.33 8.96 -13.40
N THR A 79 -12.96 9.79 -12.58
CA THR A 79 -14.25 10.44 -12.84
C THR A 79 -14.13 11.90 -13.22
N GLY A 80 -13.05 12.57 -12.79
CA GLY A 80 -12.88 14.01 -12.93
C GLY A 80 -13.75 14.85 -11.99
N ARG A 81 -14.42 14.21 -11.01
CA ARG A 81 -15.36 14.87 -10.10
C ARG A 81 -14.64 15.64 -9.01
N TYR A 82 -13.54 15.11 -8.51
CA TYR A 82 -12.78 15.64 -7.40
C TYR A 82 -11.57 16.38 -7.91
N HIS A 83 -10.84 15.80 -8.87
CA HIS A 83 -9.61 16.33 -9.44
C HIS A 83 -9.67 16.24 -10.98
N THR A 84 -8.59 16.61 -11.69
CA THR A 84 -8.51 16.40 -13.14
C THR A 84 -8.67 14.92 -13.46
N GLN A 85 -9.55 14.59 -14.40
CA GLN A 85 -9.78 13.21 -14.80
C GLN A 85 -8.50 12.59 -15.36
N VAL A 86 -8.19 11.39 -14.87
CA VAL A 86 -7.14 10.54 -15.40
C VAL A 86 -7.78 9.35 -16.11
N SER A 87 -7.41 9.14 -17.38
CA SER A 87 -7.91 7.98 -18.12
C SER A 87 -6.99 6.77 -17.92
N ALA A 88 -7.57 5.57 -17.83
CA ALA A 88 -6.79 4.33 -17.82
C ALA A 88 -5.90 4.21 -19.06
N ALA A 89 -6.33 4.75 -20.20
CA ALA A 89 -5.54 4.77 -21.45
C ALA A 89 -4.27 5.61 -21.34
N ASN A 90 -4.30 6.75 -20.64
CA ASN A 90 -3.10 7.57 -20.41
C ASN A 90 -2.10 6.83 -19.53
N LEU A 91 -2.55 6.28 -18.40
CA LEU A 91 -1.72 5.48 -17.51
C LEU A 91 -1.14 4.25 -18.24
N LYS A 92 -1.94 3.62 -19.11
CA LYS A 92 -1.48 2.53 -19.96
C LYS A 92 -0.36 2.94 -20.90
N ALA A 93 -0.53 4.07 -21.58
CA ALA A 93 0.48 4.58 -22.50
C ALA A 93 1.81 4.87 -21.79
N GLU A 94 1.75 5.45 -20.58
CA GLU A 94 2.93 5.71 -19.74
C GLU A 94 3.59 4.40 -19.30
N SER A 95 2.81 3.42 -18.81
CA SER A 95 3.33 2.13 -18.37
C SER A 95 3.99 1.34 -19.51
N ASP A 96 3.29 1.21 -20.64
CA ASP A 96 3.80 0.52 -21.84
C ASP A 96 5.09 1.18 -22.36
N TRP A 97 5.18 2.52 -22.29
CA TRP A 97 6.37 3.24 -22.73
C TRP A 97 7.56 2.96 -21.82
N ILE A 98 7.37 2.97 -20.50
CA ILE A 98 8.40 2.59 -19.52
C ILE A 98 8.88 1.16 -19.78
N HIS A 99 7.96 0.18 -19.90
CA HIS A 99 8.35 -1.22 -20.08
C HIS A 99 9.03 -1.48 -21.43
N SER A 100 8.69 -0.74 -22.48
CA SER A 100 9.35 -0.87 -23.79
C SER A 100 10.77 -0.27 -23.83
N HIS A 101 11.06 0.74 -23.01
CA HIS A 101 12.37 1.41 -22.99
C HIS A 101 13.26 0.99 -21.81
N PHE A 102 12.65 0.45 -20.75
CA PHE A 102 13.31 -0.05 -19.56
C PHE A 102 12.56 -1.26 -18.98
N PRO A 103 12.68 -2.45 -19.60
CA PRO A 103 11.87 -3.63 -19.25
C PRO A 103 11.97 -4.10 -17.78
N GLY A 104 13.04 -3.73 -17.08
CA GLY A 104 13.24 -4.07 -15.66
C GLY A 104 12.60 -3.09 -14.67
N ALA A 105 12.17 -1.91 -15.13
CA ALA A 105 11.56 -0.90 -14.25
C ALA A 105 10.10 -1.23 -13.95
N LYS A 106 9.68 -0.91 -12.74
CA LYS A 106 8.31 -1.11 -12.25
C LYS A 106 7.47 0.16 -12.34
N THR A 107 6.17 0.00 -12.52
CA THR A 107 5.20 1.10 -12.51
C THR A 107 4.27 0.98 -11.31
N PHE A 108 3.98 2.11 -10.67
CA PHE A 108 3.22 2.18 -9.44
C PHE A 108 2.28 3.38 -9.42
N ILE A 109 1.07 3.18 -8.88
CA ILE A 109 0.14 4.25 -8.48
C ILE A 109 -0.44 3.89 -7.12
N THR A 110 -0.93 4.87 -6.36
CA THR A 110 -1.91 4.63 -5.29
C THR A 110 -3.32 4.71 -5.90
N LEU A 111 -4.32 4.16 -5.21
CA LEU A 111 -5.69 4.14 -5.71
C LEU A 111 -6.61 5.04 -4.90
N MET A 112 -7.34 5.88 -5.63
CA MET A 112 -8.48 6.60 -5.06
C MET A 112 -9.59 5.60 -4.71
N ASP A 113 -9.95 5.51 -3.43
CA ASP A 113 -11.13 4.75 -3.00
C ASP A 113 -12.40 5.51 -3.43
N MET A 114 -13.16 4.91 -4.35
CA MET A 114 -14.40 5.49 -4.88
C MET A 114 -15.61 5.18 -4.01
N GLY A 115 -15.43 4.37 -2.97
CA GLY A 115 -16.45 3.99 -2.01
C GLY A 115 -16.56 4.94 -0.82
N SER A 116 -16.77 4.36 0.34
CA SER A 116 -16.93 5.04 1.63
C SER A 116 -16.07 4.39 2.71
N TYR A 117 -15.98 5.06 3.86
CA TYR A 117 -15.23 4.54 5.01
C TYR A 117 -15.67 3.13 5.48
N THR A 118 -16.94 2.78 5.26
CA THR A 118 -17.52 1.48 5.65
C THR A 118 -17.71 0.51 4.48
N ASP A 119 -17.41 0.93 3.25
CA ASP A 119 -17.69 0.17 2.02
C ASP A 119 -16.77 0.66 0.89
N SER A 120 -15.55 0.13 0.82
CA SER A 120 -14.55 0.52 -0.19
C SER A 120 -14.93 0.04 -1.58
N ASN A 121 -14.52 0.79 -2.61
CA ASN A 121 -14.80 0.40 -3.99
C ASN A 121 -13.73 0.91 -4.96
N TYR A 122 -13.12 -0.04 -5.69
CA TYR A 122 -12.17 0.25 -6.78
C TYR A 122 -12.67 -0.23 -8.15
N SER A 123 -13.92 -0.68 -8.25
CA SER A 123 -14.51 -1.16 -9.49
C SER A 123 -14.56 -0.06 -10.56
N ASN A 124 -14.31 -0.43 -11.82
CA ASN A 124 -14.29 0.48 -12.96
C ASN A 124 -13.26 1.63 -12.84
N THR A 125 -12.19 1.44 -12.07
CA THR A 125 -11.07 2.38 -11.96
C THR A 125 -9.87 1.88 -12.76
N TYR A 126 -8.82 1.40 -12.09
CA TYR A 126 -7.56 0.95 -12.67
C TYR A 126 -7.17 -0.42 -12.13
N ASN A 127 -6.73 -1.30 -13.02
CA ASN A 127 -6.21 -2.62 -12.71
C ASN A 127 -5.19 -3.05 -13.78
N PRO A 128 -4.44 -4.14 -13.58
CA PRO A 128 -3.40 -4.53 -14.53
C PRO A 128 -3.91 -4.75 -15.95
N ALA A 129 -5.17 -5.19 -16.09
CA ALA A 129 -5.76 -5.46 -17.40
C ALA A 129 -5.99 -4.19 -18.23
N ASN A 130 -6.35 -3.07 -17.60
CA ASN A 130 -6.65 -1.83 -18.31
C ASN A 130 -5.51 -0.79 -18.30
N THR A 131 -4.56 -0.87 -17.36
CA THR A 131 -3.40 0.06 -17.32
C THR A 131 -2.05 -0.61 -17.55
N GLY A 132 -1.92 -1.93 -17.41
CA GLY A 132 -0.60 -2.59 -17.46
C GLY A 132 0.37 -2.09 -16.39
N ILE A 133 -0.12 -1.50 -15.29
CA ILE A 133 0.70 -1.07 -14.15
C ILE A 133 1.10 -2.29 -13.31
N ASP A 134 2.33 -2.30 -12.79
CA ASP A 134 2.84 -3.43 -12.00
C ASP A 134 2.25 -3.47 -10.58
N TYR A 135 2.16 -2.31 -9.90
CA TYR A 135 1.82 -2.23 -8.48
C TYR A 135 0.79 -1.15 -8.15
N TYR A 136 -0.05 -1.43 -7.15
CA TYR A 136 -1.17 -0.59 -6.74
C TYR A 136 -1.15 -0.40 -5.21
N GLY A 137 -0.96 0.84 -4.79
CA GLY A 137 -0.99 1.23 -3.38
C GLY A 137 -2.43 1.32 -2.91
N ILE A 138 -2.77 0.51 -1.92
CA ILE A 138 -4.07 0.54 -1.28
C ILE A 138 -3.88 1.30 0.03
N ASN A 139 -4.54 2.47 0.15
CA ASN A 139 -4.25 3.46 1.18
C ASN A 139 -5.44 3.86 2.07
N PRO A 140 -6.07 2.89 2.76
CA PRO A 140 -7.07 3.15 3.79
C PRO A 140 -6.43 3.89 4.98
N TYR A 141 -7.12 4.93 5.45
CA TYR A 141 -6.72 5.74 6.61
C TYR A 141 -7.69 5.54 7.78
N PRO A 142 -7.48 4.50 8.62
CA PRO A 142 -8.44 4.03 9.63
C PRO A 142 -8.46 4.87 10.91
N VAL A 143 -7.44 5.70 11.19
CA VAL A 143 -7.38 6.46 12.44
C VAL A 143 -7.86 7.89 12.20
N ARG A 144 -9.10 8.18 12.59
CA ARG A 144 -9.78 9.47 12.39
C ARG A 144 -10.30 10.02 13.71
N THR A 145 -10.57 11.32 13.77
CA THR A 145 -11.15 11.94 14.98
C THR A 145 -12.56 11.45 15.29
N THR A 146 -13.28 10.97 14.28
CA THR A 146 -14.67 10.49 14.41
C THR A 146 -14.78 9.00 14.68
N ALA A 147 -13.80 8.20 14.24
CA ALA A 147 -13.78 6.76 14.44
C ALA A 147 -12.36 6.21 14.25
N VAL A 148 -12.10 5.06 14.87
CA VAL A 148 -10.96 4.20 14.56
C VAL A 148 -11.51 2.85 14.12
N ASP A 149 -11.20 2.43 12.90
CA ASP A 149 -11.66 1.14 12.35
C ASP A 149 -10.58 0.48 11.49
N PHE A 150 -9.84 -0.46 12.07
CA PHE A 150 -8.76 -1.18 11.37
C PHE A 150 -9.28 -2.14 10.30
N ASN A 151 -10.53 -2.61 10.40
CA ASN A 151 -11.16 -3.45 9.38
C ASN A 151 -11.38 -2.68 8.06
N TYR A 152 -11.16 -1.37 8.05
CA TYR A 152 -11.11 -0.61 6.79
C TYR A 152 -9.99 -1.12 5.87
N ILE A 153 -8.90 -1.66 6.41
CA ILE A 153 -7.82 -2.27 5.62
C ILE A 153 -8.33 -3.51 4.87
N ASP A 154 -8.99 -4.42 5.58
CA ASP A 154 -9.56 -5.65 5.04
C ASP A 154 -10.53 -5.39 3.91
N ARG A 155 -11.46 -4.44 4.13
CA ARG A 155 -12.46 -4.06 3.12
C ARG A 155 -11.80 -3.45 1.88
N ALA A 156 -10.78 -2.61 2.06
CA ALA A 156 -10.06 -2.01 0.94
C ALA A 156 -9.30 -3.07 0.14
N VAL A 157 -8.64 -4.03 0.80
CA VAL A 157 -7.96 -5.13 0.13
C VAL A 157 -8.97 -6.02 -0.63
N ALA A 158 -10.08 -6.41 0.01
CA ALA A 158 -11.13 -7.20 -0.64
C ALA A 158 -11.67 -6.49 -1.90
N ALA A 159 -11.99 -5.20 -1.80
CA ALA A 159 -12.46 -4.40 -2.93
C ALA A 159 -11.41 -4.29 -4.06
N ALA A 160 -10.11 -4.25 -3.73
CA ALA A 160 -9.04 -4.22 -4.72
C ALA A 160 -8.93 -5.56 -5.47
N LEU A 161 -9.04 -6.69 -4.75
CA LEU A 161 -9.07 -8.03 -5.34
C LEU A 161 -10.28 -8.19 -6.28
N GLU A 162 -11.48 -7.74 -5.86
CA GLU A 162 -12.69 -7.75 -6.68
C GLU A 162 -12.57 -6.87 -7.94
N ALA A 163 -11.84 -5.74 -7.84
CA ALA A 163 -11.55 -4.87 -8.98
C ALA A 163 -10.52 -5.45 -9.95
N GLY A 164 -9.98 -6.64 -9.67
CA GLY A 164 -9.05 -7.36 -10.55
C GLY A 164 -7.58 -7.04 -10.29
N ILE A 165 -7.23 -6.49 -9.12
CA ILE A 165 -5.84 -6.28 -8.71
C ILE A 165 -5.39 -7.55 -7.98
N PRO A 166 -4.39 -8.29 -8.50
CA PRO A 166 -3.92 -9.49 -7.81
C PRO A 166 -3.21 -9.11 -6.51
N GLN A 167 -3.32 -9.95 -5.47
CA GLN A 167 -2.66 -9.74 -4.17
C GLN A 167 -1.16 -9.44 -4.31
N SER A 168 -0.47 -10.09 -5.26
CA SER A 168 0.95 -9.87 -5.54
C SER A 168 1.29 -8.48 -6.10
N ALA A 169 0.30 -7.74 -6.58
CA ALA A 169 0.44 -6.37 -7.06
C ALA A 169 0.04 -5.32 -6.00
N ILE A 170 -0.50 -5.73 -4.86
CA ILE A 170 -0.90 -4.82 -3.79
C ILE A 170 0.33 -4.34 -3.03
N VAL A 171 0.39 -3.03 -2.81
CA VAL A 171 1.39 -2.36 -1.95
C VAL A 171 0.68 -1.83 -0.71
N PRO A 172 1.04 -2.28 0.50
CA PRO A 172 0.58 -1.71 1.74
C PRO A 172 0.96 -0.22 1.86
N VAL A 173 -0.02 0.63 2.13
CA VAL A 173 0.21 2.05 2.43
C VAL A 173 -0.24 2.35 3.86
N TYR A 174 0.73 2.72 4.71
CA TYR A 174 0.50 3.01 6.12
C TYR A 174 0.16 4.49 6.34
N GLN A 175 -0.85 4.76 7.17
CA GLN A 175 -1.22 6.10 7.63
C GLN A 175 -0.16 6.63 8.62
N ALA A 176 0.89 7.28 8.13
CA ALA A 176 1.93 7.93 8.94
C ALA A 176 1.72 9.45 9.00
N PHE A 177 0.47 9.90 9.13
CA PHE A 177 0.10 11.32 9.18
C PHE A 177 -1.23 11.57 9.93
N GLY A 178 -1.50 12.84 10.26
CA GLY A 178 -2.82 13.29 10.68
C GLY A 178 -2.91 14.79 10.97
N GLY A 179 -4.12 15.31 11.08
CA GLY A 179 -4.42 16.74 11.20
C GLY A 179 -4.25 17.49 9.87
N GLY A 180 -3.84 18.75 9.96
CA GLY A 180 -3.74 19.64 8.81
C GLY A 180 -5.10 20.15 8.31
N GLY A 181 -5.11 20.80 7.15
CA GLY A 181 -6.33 21.31 6.52
C GLY A 181 -7.21 20.27 5.82
N TRP A 182 -7.00 18.98 6.10
CA TRP A 182 -7.69 17.88 5.43
C TRP A 182 -8.93 17.43 6.22
N THR A 183 -10.06 17.35 5.52
CA THR A 183 -11.32 16.85 6.08
C THR A 183 -11.61 15.46 5.53
N THR A 184 -11.97 14.53 6.41
CA THR A 184 -12.36 13.17 6.01
C THR A 184 -13.75 13.17 5.36
N ASN A 185 -14.05 12.17 4.52
CA ASN A 185 -15.38 11.99 3.92
C ASN A 185 -16.48 11.68 4.95
N THR A 186 -16.13 11.42 6.21
CA THR A 186 -17.05 11.20 7.35
C THR A 186 -17.27 12.44 8.21
N GLY A 187 -16.67 13.58 7.86
CA GLY A 187 -16.54 14.73 8.76
C GLY A 187 -15.46 14.49 9.82
N GLY A 188 -14.69 15.51 10.16
CA GLY A 188 -13.52 15.40 11.06
C GLY A 188 -12.20 15.26 10.31
N SER A 189 -11.13 14.91 11.01
CA SER A 189 -9.75 14.90 10.49
C SER A 189 -9.08 13.54 10.63
N TYR A 190 -8.07 13.29 9.81
CA TYR A 190 -7.13 12.18 10.01
C TYR A 190 -6.32 12.41 11.29
N VAL A 191 -5.81 11.35 11.91
CA VAL A 191 -5.04 11.42 13.15
C VAL A 191 -3.77 10.59 12.99
N MET A 192 -2.61 11.13 13.39
CA MET A 192 -1.37 10.36 13.43
C MET A 192 -1.58 9.18 14.39
N PRO A 193 -1.46 7.92 13.92
CA PRO A 193 -1.64 6.77 14.79
C PRO A 193 -0.62 6.79 15.93
N THR A 194 -1.01 6.24 17.08
CA THR A 194 -0.01 5.82 18.08
C THR A 194 0.79 4.63 17.53
N THR A 195 1.95 4.34 18.11
CA THR A 195 2.77 3.18 17.68
C THR A 195 2.04 1.84 17.86
N SER A 196 1.17 1.72 18.86
CA SER A 196 0.34 0.52 19.04
C SER A 196 -0.73 0.39 17.95
N GLN A 197 -1.34 1.50 17.53
CA GLN A 197 -2.31 1.50 16.44
C GLN A 197 -1.62 1.22 15.09
N MET A 198 -0.41 1.76 14.88
CA MET A 198 0.39 1.43 13.70
C MET A 198 0.75 -0.05 13.65
N GLN A 199 1.11 -0.66 14.80
CA GLN A 199 1.34 -2.10 14.86
C GLN A 199 0.07 -2.87 14.44
N THR A 200 -1.10 -2.55 15.01
CA THR A 200 -2.37 -3.18 14.61
C THR A 200 -2.63 -3.03 13.11
N MET A 201 -2.37 -1.86 12.52
CA MET A 201 -2.50 -1.68 11.07
C MET A 201 -1.55 -2.60 10.28
N MET A 202 -0.30 -2.73 10.71
CA MET A 202 0.68 -3.62 10.08
C MET A 202 0.29 -5.10 10.21
N ASP A 203 -0.28 -5.52 11.34
CA ASP A 203 -0.74 -6.90 11.55
C ASP A 203 -1.85 -7.27 10.55
N HIS A 204 -2.77 -6.33 10.25
CA HIS A 204 -3.77 -6.50 9.19
C HIS A 204 -3.12 -6.61 7.81
N TRP A 205 -2.15 -5.75 7.51
CA TRP A 205 -1.42 -5.79 6.23
C TRP A 205 -0.63 -7.08 6.03
N GLU A 206 0.08 -7.55 7.05
CA GLU A 206 0.87 -8.78 7.00
C GLU A 206 -0.03 -10.00 6.73
N ARG A 207 -1.20 -10.05 7.38
CA ARG A 207 -2.20 -11.08 7.12
C ARG A 207 -2.70 -11.06 5.67
N LEU A 208 -3.04 -9.88 5.16
CA LEU A 208 -3.73 -9.73 3.88
C LEU A 208 -2.77 -9.71 2.68
N VAL A 209 -1.53 -9.25 2.88
CA VAL A 209 -0.50 -9.08 1.85
C VAL A 209 0.87 -9.41 2.47
N PRO A 210 1.16 -10.69 2.77
CA PRO A 210 2.35 -11.10 3.53
C PRO A 210 3.67 -10.94 2.78
N ASN A 211 3.63 -10.84 1.45
CA ASN A 211 4.82 -10.78 0.60
C ASN A 211 4.72 -9.62 -0.41
N PRO A 212 4.58 -8.37 0.04
CA PRO A 212 4.48 -7.24 -0.87
C PRO A 212 5.86 -6.96 -1.51
N ALA A 213 5.87 -6.43 -2.73
CA ALA A 213 7.12 -6.05 -3.37
C ALA A 213 7.86 -4.95 -2.58
N PHE A 214 7.08 -4.03 -2.00
CA PHE A 214 7.50 -3.01 -1.08
C PHE A 214 6.29 -2.52 -0.28
N ASP A 215 6.53 -1.81 0.82
CA ASP A 215 5.50 -1.06 1.56
C ASP A 215 5.79 0.44 1.55
N MET A 216 4.80 1.24 1.92
CA MET A 216 4.86 2.68 1.84
C MET A 216 4.35 3.34 3.12
N ALA A 217 5.19 4.14 3.77
CA ALA A 217 4.76 5.07 4.80
C ALA A 217 4.31 6.40 4.15
N TYR A 218 3.02 6.70 4.24
CA TYR A 218 2.47 7.97 3.76
C TYR A 218 2.19 8.88 4.97
N LYS A 219 2.97 9.93 5.24
CA LYS A 219 4.08 10.47 4.44
C LYS A 219 5.13 11.16 5.32
N TRP A 220 6.33 11.39 4.76
CA TRP A 220 7.44 12.01 5.48
C TRP A 220 7.23 13.50 5.76
N SER A 221 6.91 14.27 4.72
CA SER A 221 6.87 15.73 4.80
C SER A 221 5.44 16.25 4.86
N SER A 222 5.21 17.22 5.74
CA SER A 222 3.95 17.97 5.83
C SER A 222 3.80 18.90 4.61
N GLN A 223 2.61 18.93 4.01
CA GLN A 223 2.24 19.80 2.89
C GLN A 223 1.23 20.88 3.30
N ASN A 224 0.44 20.63 4.34
CA ASN A 224 -0.71 21.46 4.72
C ASN A 224 -0.89 21.54 6.26
N GLY A 225 0.24 21.57 6.99
CA GLY A 225 0.26 21.71 8.44
C GLY A 225 -0.10 20.43 9.22
N GLU A 226 -0.21 19.29 8.55
CA GLU A 226 -0.40 17.99 9.19
C GLU A 226 0.83 17.57 10.00
N THR A 227 0.56 16.76 11.03
CA THR A 227 1.57 15.89 11.64
C THR A 227 1.92 14.81 10.62
N SER A 228 3.22 14.54 10.46
CA SER A 228 3.80 13.66 9.45
C SER A 228 4.87 12.78 10.07
N LEU A 229 5.36 11.78 9.35
CA LEU A 229 6.45 10.93 9.85
C LEU A 229 7.72 11.75 10.14
N GLY A 230 8.04 12.74 9.31
CA GLY A 230 9.25 13.56 9.43
C GLY A 230 9.32 14.43 10.69
N ASN A 231 8.20 14.68 11.37
CA ASN A 231 8.14 15.46 12.61
C ASN A 231 7.55 14.68 13.81
N THR A 232 7.52 13.34 13.74
CA THR A 232 6.97 12.49 14.80
C THR A 232 8.00 11.45 15.27
N PRO A 233 8.86 11.79 16.25
CA PRO A 233 9.99 10.93 16.66
C PRO A 233 9.59 9.51 17.05
N ALA A 234 8.49 9.34 17.81
CA ALA A 234 8.03 8.01 18.20
C ALA A 234 7.67 7.12 17.00
N MET A 235 7.15 7.71 15.93
CA MET A 235 6.82 6.99 14.70
C MET A 235 8.06 6.73 13.85
N GLN A 236 9.04 7.64 13.87
CA GLN A 236 10.34 7.43 13.23
C GLN A 236 11.09 6.23 13.84
N ASP A 237 11.12 6.14 15.16
CA ASP A 237 11.71 5.00 15.89
C ASP A 237 10.96 3.69 15.63
N PHE A 238 9.64 3.78 15.45
CA PHE A 238 8.82 2.63 15.07
C PHE A 238 9.19 2.11 13.68
N PHE A 239 9.21 2.98 12.66
CA PHE A 239 9.58 2.58 11.31
C PHE A 239 11.05 2.15 11.19
N LEU A 240 11.98 2.74 11.96
CA LEU A 240 13.35 2.24 12.00
C LEU A 240 13.40 0.76 12.42
N ARG A 241 12.65 0.38 13.47
CA ARG A 241 12.60 -1.02 13.92
C ARG A 241 11.94 -1.93 12.88
N HIS A 242 10.82 -1.50 12.29
CA HIS A 242 10.15 -2.22 11.21
C HIS A 242 11.09 -2.46 10.02
N ASN A 243 11.65 -1.37 9.46
CA ASN A 243 12.42 -1.38 8.22
C ASN A 243 13.79 -2.07 8.33
N THR A 244 14.31 -2.24 9.56
CA THR A 244 15.59 -2.92 9.82
C THR A 244 15.43 -4.30 10.43
N SER A 245 14.18 -4.73 10.64
CA SER A 245 13.89 -6.07 11.11
C SER A 245 14.40 -7.08 10.08
N THR A 246 15.40 -7.85 10.47
CA THR A 246 15.90 -9.00 9.68
C THR A 246 15.14 -10.28 9.99
N THR A 247 14.25 -10.22 10.98
CA THR A 247 13.33 -11.28 11.34
C THR A 247 12.03 -11.03 10.59
N THR A 248 11.62 -11.98 9.75
CA THR A 248 10.18 -12.25 9.56
C THR A 248 9.56 -12.19 10.96
N PRO A 249 8.50 -11.39 11.19
CA PRO A 249 7.82 -11.39 12.48
C PRO A 249 7.61 -12.84 12.90
N PRO A 250 7.98 -13.21 14.14
CA PRO A 250 7.68 -14.56 14.59
C PRO A 250 6.18 -14.76 14.40
N PRO A 251 5.75 -15.92 13.88
CA PRO A 251 4.34 -16.20 13.72
C PRO A 251 3.54 -15.74 14.96
N THR A 252 2.48 -14.97 14.77
CA THR A 252 1.64 -14.54 15.89
C THR A 252 0.58 -15.60 16.14
N ASP A 253 0.36 -15.97 17.39
CA ASP A 253 -0.72 -16.87 17.76
C ASP A 253 -1.95 -16.01 18.12
N ASP A 254 -2.89 -15.88 17.18
CA ASP A 254 -4.02 -14.95 17.30
C ASP A 254 -5.40 -15.58 17.04
N THR A 255 -6.46 -14.88 17.43
CA THR A 255 -7.83 -15.22 16.98
C THR A 255 -8.22 -14.36 15.79
N LEU A 256 -8.44 -14.99 14.64
CA LEU A 256 -8.92 -14.36 13.42
C LEU A 256 -10.45 -14.45 13.38
N TYR A 257 -11.12 -13.31 13.18
CA TYR A 257 -12.57 -13.22 13.09
C TYR A 257 -12.96 -12.79 11.68
N GLY A 258 -13.83 -13.55 11.04
CA GLY A 258 -14.56 -13.17 9.84
C GLY A 258 -15.78 -12.31 10.17
N THR A 259 -16.74 -12.29 9.25
CA THR A 259 -17.91 -11.43 9.22
C THR A 259 -19.16 -12.25 8.93
N SER A 260 -20.28 -11.61 8.59
CA SER A 260 -21.46 -12.36 8.10
C SER A 260 -21.42 -12.62 6.57
N GLY A 261 -20.30 -12.31 5.91
CA GLY A 261 -20.07 -12.48 4.48
C GLY A 261 -19.00 -13.54 4.19
N ALA A 262 -18.68 -13.78 2.91
CA ALA A 262 -17.65 -14.75 2.55
C ALA A 262 -16.25 -14.19 2.83
N ASP A 263 -15.53 -14.79 3.78
CA ASP A 263 -14.23 -14.33 4.25
C ASP A 263 -13.08 -15.27 3.88
N VAL A 264 -11.86 -14.72 3.84
CA VAL A 264 -10.62 -15.51 3.74
C VAL A 264 -9.84 -15.32 5.04
N LEU A 265 -9.72 -16.39 5.82
CA LEU A 265 -8.98 -16.40 7.07
C LEU A 265 -7.65 -17.13 6.89
N GLN A 266 -6.57 -16.37 7.02
CA GLN A 266 -5.19 -16.82 6.89
C GLN A 266 -4.34 -16.03 7.87
N GLY A 267 -3.25 -16.60 8.36
CA GLY A 267 -2.26 -15.89 9.18
C GLY A 267 -0.99 -16.71 9.29
N THR A 268 0.09 -16.09 9.75
CA THR A 268 1.35 -16.79 10.04
C THR A 268 1.41 -17.10 11.53
N GLY A 269 1.18 -18.35 11.93
CA GLY A 269 1.22 -18.77 13.34
C GLY A 269 0.10 -19.69 13.75
N ALA A 270 -0.03 -20.02 15.04
CA ALA A 270 -1.09 -20.90 15.51
C ALA A 270 -2.35 -20.09 15.82
N HIS A 271 -3.29 -20.06 14.88
CA HIS A 271 -4.47 -19.22 14.97
C HIS A 271 -5.73 -19.95 15.46
N THR A 272 -6.69 -19.19 15.98
CA THR A 272 -8.10 -19.62 16.06
C THR A 272 -8.91 -18.81 15.07
N MET A 273 -9.42 -19.44 14.03
CA MET A 273 -10.15 -18.81 12.93
C MET A 273 -11.65 -19.03 13.11
N ILE A 274 -12.43 -17.94 13.16
CA ILE A 274 -13.88 -17.94 13.36
C ILE A 274 -14.51 -17.13 12.22
N GLY A 275 -15.14 -17.76 11.23
CA GLY A 275 -15.75 -17.07 10.09
C GLY A 275 -17.07 -16.39 10.36
N TYR A 276 -17.85 -16.93 11.30
CA TYR A 276 -19.25 -16.60 11.57
C TYR A 276 -20.23 -17.06 10.49
N GLY A 277 -20.49 -16.30 9.43
CA GLY A 277 -21.46 -16.68 8.41
C GLY A 277 -21.03 -16.19 7.05
N GLY A 278 -21.46 -16.83 5.97
CA GLY A 278 -20.83 -16.70 4.66
C GLY A 278 -20.20 -18.01 4.23
N ASN A 279 -19.63 -18.02 3.02
CA ASN A 279 -18.89 -19.18 2.51
C ASN A 279 -17.40 -18.87 2.61
N ASP A 280 -16.76 -19.31 3.68
CA ASP A 280 -15.43 -18.85 4.03
C ASP A 280 -14.33 -19.77 3.48
N THR A 281 -13.10 -19.25 3.42
CA THR A 281 -11.90 -20.04 3.09
C THR A 281 -10.85 -19.87 4.19
N TYR A 282 -10.53 -20.98 4.85
CA TYR A 282 -9.52 -21.08 5.90
C TYR A 282 -8.22 -21.64 5.33
N TYR A 283 -7.11 -20.96 5.56
CA TYR A 283 -5.76 -21.47 5.30
C TYR A 283 -5.16 -21.94 6.63
N VAL A 284 -5.07 -23.27 6.79
CA VAL A 284 -4.46 -23.94 7.93
C VAL A 284 -3.03 -24.31 7.55
N ASP A 285 -2.11 -23.37 7.73
CA ASP A 285 -0.69 -23.54 7.37
C ASP A 285 0.20 -23.83 8.59
N ASN A 286 -0.36 -23.74 9.80
CA ASN A 286 0.28 -24.10 11.06
C ASN A 286 -0.47 -25.24 11.76
N ALA A 287 0.28 -26.19 12.33
CA ALA A 287 -0.32 -27.30 13.07
C ALA A 287 -1.13 -26.88 14.33
N GLY A 288 -0.93 -25.65 14.81
CA GLY A 288 -1.68 -25.06 15.92
C GLY A 288 -2.96 -24.34 15.51
N ASP A 289 -3.25 -24.22 14.22
CA ASP A 289 -4.46 -23.59 13.73
C ASP A 289 -5.73 -24.35 14.11
N LYS A 290 -6.80 -23.60 14.41
CA LYS A 290 -8.12 -24.11 14.75
C LYS A 290 -9.18 -23.34 13.98
N VAL A 291 -9.98 -24.04 13.21
CA VAL A 291 -11.17 -23.48 12.56
C VAL A 291 -12.39 -23.72 13.45
N ASN A 292 -13.16 -22.66 13.74
CA ASN A 292 -14.35 -22.70 14.57
C ASN A 292 -15.53 -22.03 13.86
N GLU A 293 -16.37 -22.87 13.27
CA GLU A 293 -17.51 -22.44 12.45
C GLU A 293 -18.87 -22.58 13.13
N ALA A 294 -19.75 -21.64 12.79
CA ALA A 294 -21.14 -21.67 13.26
C ALA A 294 -21.95 -22.68 12.46
N ALA A 295 -22.81 -23.45 13.14
CA ALA A 295 -23.73 -24.35 12.47
C ALA A 295 -24.69 -23.55 11.55
N GLY A 296 -24.62 -23.81 10.24
CA GLY A 296 -25.41 -23.08 9.24
C GLY A 296 -24.81 -21.73 8.82
N GLY A 297 -23.54 -21.46 9.12
CA GLY A 297 -22.80 -20.27 8.68
C GLY A 297 -22.67 -20.18 7.16
N GLY A 298 -22.45 -21.29 6.48
CA GLY A 298 -22.47 -21.40 5.02
C GLY A 298 -21.78 -22.67 4.54
N THR A 299 -21.12 -22.61 3.38
CA THR A 299 -20.33 -23.71 2.79
C THR A 299 -18.87 -23.28 2.68
N ASP A 300 -18.08 -23.77 3.62
CA ASP A 300 -16.71 -23.30 3.81
C ASP A 300 -15.66 -24.24 3.20
N ARG A 301 -14.47 -23.71 2.98
CA ARG A 301 -13.31 -24.43 2.46
C ARG A 301 -12.17 -24.35 3.45
N VAL A 302 -11.56 -25.50 3.75
CA VAL A 302 -10.31 -25.58 4.52
C VAL A 302 -9.22 -26.04 3.57
N LEU A 303 -8.17 -25.25 3.48
CA LEU A 303 -6.98 -25.51 2.67
C LEU A 303 -5.78 -25.65 3.60
N THR A 304 -4.90 -26.60 3.30
CA THR A 304 -3.67 -26.92 4.05
C THR A 304 -2.48 -26.96 3.10
#